data_AF-A0A3Q9EBC0-F1
#
_entry.id   AF-A0A3Q9EBC0-F1
#
_cell.length_a   1.000
_cell.length_b   1.000
_cell.length_c   1.000
_cell.angle_alpha   90.00
_cell.angle_beta   90.00
_cell.angle_gamma   90.00
#
_symmetry.space_group_name_H-M   'P 1'
#
loop_
_entity.id
_entity.type
_entity.pdbx_description
1 polymer ?
#
loop_
_entity_poly.entity_id
_entity_poly.type
_entity_poly.pdbx_seq_one_letter_code
_entity_poly.pdbx_strand_id
1 'polypeptide(L)'
;MTRTNDDEPPEWAKERAREVMAAETTTEEPDDPDESTDERVPDVPADIVDEAERLTRLARQTDDDAAAAFYRERRDELVEAHEYVPRLREEDDTLVLYPAEWMDDGTVQLDRIETTDRAVEVSLSGPGDADRYEAIAAYNEAVADAVAEARDAVHADTAESFAAFMSNHYVRAVDDATPDMREEFRTEYLPRNGWPSDDQLAVLEESLSVIESVAADVDGPAPSEASDRPSSR
;
A
#
# COMPACT_ATOMS: atom_id res chain seq x y z
N MET A 1 -11.79 28.33 -55.54
CA MET A 1 -12.65 29.42 -55.03
C MET A 1 -13.67 28.73 -54.15
N THR A 2 -13.85 28.95 -52.85
CA THR A 2 -13.30 29.89 -51.86
C THR A 2 -13.81 29.32 -50.52
N ARG A 3 -12.93 29.15 -49.53
CA ARG A 3 -13.31 28.90 -48.14
C ARG A 3 -13.97 30.18 -47.60
N THR A 4 -15.09 30.06 -46.91
CA THR A 4 -15.60 31.08 -46.01
C THR A 4 -15.76 30.44 -44.64
N ASN A 5 -15.01 30.99 -43.69
CA ASN A 5 -15.11 30.73 -42.25
C ASN A 5 -16.50 31.11 -41.75
N ASP A 6 -17.06 30.28 -40.88
CA ASP A 6 -18.09 30.68 -39.92
C ASP A 6 -17.80 29.90 -38.63
N ASP A 7 -16.78 30.37 -37.93
CA ASP A 7 -16.34 29.90 -36.61
C ASP A 7 -16.67 30.99 -35.57
N GLU A 8 -17.90 31.51 -35.63
CA GLU A 8 -18.41 32.36 -34.57
C GLU A 8 -19.38 31.58 -33.68
N PRO A 9 -19.09 31.45 -32.38
CA PRO A 9 -19.98 30.75 -31.47
C PRO A 9 -21.32 31.50 -31.38
N PRO A 10 -22.44 30.77 -31.22
CA PRO A 10 -23.78 31.35 -31.18
C PRO A 10 -23.95 32.31 -30.00
N GLU A 11 -24.77 33.34 -30.17
CA GLU A 11 -24.91 34.48 -29.24
C GLU A 11 -25.22 34.09 -27.79
N TRP A 12 -25.94 32.98 -27.56
CA TRP A 12 -26.21 32.48 -26.21
C TRP A 12 -24.94 32.02 -25.47
N ALA A 13 -23.91 31.57 -26.18
CA ALA A 13 -22.62 31.19 -25.61
C ALA A 13 -21.76 32.42 -25.29
N LYS A 14 -21.86 33.49 -26.09
CA LYS A 14 -21.19 34.78 -25.82
C LYS A 14 -21.78 35.48 -24.60
N GLU A 15 -23.09 35.35 -24.38
CA GLU A 15 -23.78 35.91 -23.22
C GLU A 15 -23.38 35.19 -21.92
N ARG A 16 -23.29 33.85 -21.94
CA ARG A 16 -22.76 33.06 -20.81
C ARG A 16 -21.29 33.36 -20.51
N ALA A 17 -20.46 33.53 -21.53
CA ALA A 17 -19.05 33.90 -21.32
C ALA A 17 -18.91 35.28 -20.67
N ARG A 18 -19.76 36.25 -21.01
CA ARG A 18 -19.76 37.56 -20.33
C ARG A 18 -20.24 37.50 -18.88
N GLU A 19 -21.21 36.65 -18.59
CA GLU A 19 -21.71 36.46 -17.22
C GLU A 19 -20.65 35.85 -16.31
N VAL A 20 -19.87 34.88 -16.81
CA VAL A 20 -18.74 34.27 -16.09
C VAL A 20 -17.61 35.30 -15.86
N MET A 21 -17.22 36.05 -16.89
CA MET A 21 -16.13 37.05 -16.76
C MET A 21 -16.50 38.24 -15.85
N ALA A 22 -17.79 38.59 -15.76
CA ALA A 22 -18.26 39.63 -14.84
C ALA A 22 -18.26 39.17 -13.37
N ALA A 23 -18.45 37.87 -13.12
CA ALA A 23 -18.32 37.29 -11.79
C ALA A 23 -16.85 37.20 -11.33
N GLU A 24 -15.91 37.03 -12.27
CA GLU A 24 -14.46 36.96 -11.98
C GLU A 24 -13.81 38.32 -11.68
N THR A 25 -14.49 39.44 -11.96
CA THR A 25 -13.89 40.79 -11.77
C THR A 25 -14.17 41.40 -10.39
N THR A 26 -14.86 40.70 -9.48
CA THR A 26 -15.10 41.18 -8.11
C THR A 26 -14.55 40.18 -7.10
N THR A 27 -13.23 40.06 -7.03
CA THR A 27 -12.54 39.51 -5.87
C THR A 27 -11.49 40.55 -5.47
N GLU A 28 -11.93 41.49 -4.64
CA GLU A 28 -11.04 42.34 -3.85
C GLU A 28 -10.25 41.44 -2.91
N GLU A 29 -8.93 41.40 -3.09
CA GLU A 29 -7.97 40.77 -2.18
C GLU A 29 -8.04 41.44 -0.79
N PRO A 30 -8.29 40.70 0.29
CA PRO A 30 -7.76 41.08 1.59
C PRO A 30 -6.30 40.63 1.68
N ASP A 31 -5.44 41.61 1.91
CA ASP A 31 -4.05 41.48 2.35
C ASP A 31 -4.08 40.93 3.80
N ASP A 32 -4.04 39.61 3.95
CA ASP A 32 -3.86 38.93 5.23
C ASP A 32 -2.39 38.48 5.36
N PRO A 33 -1.65 38.96 6.38
CA PRO A 33 -0.26 38.60 6.56
C PRO A 33 -0.15 37.27 7.32
N ASP A 34 0.56 36.31 6.71
CA ASP A 34 1.14 35.14 7.40
C ASP A 34 0.12 34.13 7.97
N GLU A 35 -0.58 33.44 7.09
CA GLU A 35 -0.89 32.02 7.34
C GLU A 35 0.09 31.19 6.53
N SER A 36 1.19 30.83 7.17
CA SER A 36 1.88 29.59 6.88
C SER A 36 0.86 28.45 7.02
N THR A 37 0.11 28.12 5.96
CA THR A 37 -0.59 26.85 5.81
C THR A 37 0.48 25.77 5.76
N ASP A 38 0.95 25.43 6.95
CA ASP A 38 1.67 24.24 7.29
C ASP A 38 0.68 23.11 6.99
N GLU A 39 0.73 22.57 5.78
CA GLU A 39 0.17 21.27 5.44
C GLU A 39 0.97 20.27 6.28
N ARG A 40 0.63 20.23 7.58
CA ARG A 40 1.53 19.76 8.63
C ARG A 40 1.62 18.26 8.54
N VAL A 41 2.71 17.81 7.93
CA VAL A 41 3.17 16.42 7.91
C VAL A 41 3.30 15.94 9.37
N PRO A 42 3.00 14.66 9.67
CA PRO A 42 3.24 14.09 10.99
C PRO A 42 4.63 14.43 11.53
N ASP A 43 4.72 14.66 12.85
CA ASP A 43 5.97 15.04 13.52
C ASP A 43 6.97 13.86 13.62
N VAL A 44 6.53 12.65 13.23
CA VAL A 44 7.33 11.42 13.17
C VAL A 44 7.95 11.23 11.77
N PRO A 45 9.26 10.93 11.67
CA PRO A 45 9.90 10.63 10.39
C PRO A 45 9.31 9.38 9.70
N ALA A 46 9.26 9.38 8.37
CA ALA A 46 8.70 8.27 7.58
C ALA A 46 9.41 6.93 7.84
N ASP A 47 10.74 6.93 7.96
CA ASP A 47 11.52 5.72 8.24
C ASP A 47 11.17 5.07 9.59
N ILE A 48 10.72 5.89 10.55
CA ILE A 48 10.25 5.43 11.86
C ILE A 48 8.86 4.79 11.74
N VAL A 49 8.00 5.37 10.91
CA VAL A 49 6.67 4.80 10.58
C VAL A 49 6.84 3.43 9.92
N ASP A 50 7.73 3.33 8.93
CA ASP A 50 7.99 2.09 8.19
C ASP A 50 8.52 0.97 9.11
N GLU A 51 9.46 1.29 10.00
CA GLU A 51 9.99 0.30 10.94
C GLU A 51 8.94 -0.09 11.99
N ALA A 52 8.10 0.85 12.45
CA ALA A 52 7.00 0.54 13.37
C ALA A 52 5.95 -0.39 12.73
N GLU A 53 5.64 -0.16 11.46
CA GLU A 53 4.79 -1.02 10.64
C GLU A 53 5.42 -2.41 10.48
N ARG A 54 6.70 -2.49 10.11
CA ARG A 54 7.45 -3.74 9.95
C ARG A 54 7.46 -4.57 11.24
N LEU A 55 7.79 -3.95 12.37
CA LEU A 55 7.78 -4.61 13.69
C LEU A 55 6.38 -5.11 14.05
N THR A 56 5.35 -4.33 13.74
CA THR A 56 3.95 -4.74 13.93
C THR A 56 3.60 -5.97 13.09
N ARG A 57 4.01 -6.00 11.82
CA ARG A 57 3.80 -7.19 10.95
C ARG A 57 4.56 -8.41 11.46
N LEU A 58 5.80 -8.25 11.95
CA LEU A 58 6.58 -9.35 12.52
C LEU A 58 5.92 -9.92 13.78
N ALA A 59 5.39 -9.05 14.65
CA ALA A 59 4.68 -9.46 15.86
C ALA A 59 3.40 -10.27 15.57
N ARG A 60 2.78 -10.07 14.39
CA ARG A 60 1.57 -10.78 13.96
C ARG A 60 1.85 -12.10 13.24
N GLN A 61 2.98 -12.18 12.53
CA GLN A 61 3.32 -13.35 11.72
C GLN A 61 4.02 -14.46 12.50
N THR A 62 4.56 -14.15 13.68
CA THR A 62 5.26 -15.14 14.51
C THR A 62 4.29 -15.90 15.42
N ASP A 63 4.45 -17.23 15.48
CA ASP A 63 3.73 -18.10 16.42
C ASP A 63 4.37 -18.14 17.83
N ASP A 64 5.51 -17.46 18.02
CA ASP A 64 6.22 -17.40 19.30
C ASP A 64 5.81 -16.14 20.08
N ASP A 65 5.09 -16.32 21.18
CA ASP A 65 4.60 -15.24 22.04
C ASP A 65 5.72 -14.31 22.55
N ALA A 66 6.91 -14.87 22.84
CA ALA A 66 8.04 -14.08 23.32
C ALA A 66 8.66 -13.24 22.19
N ALA A 67 8.74 -13.79 20.98
CA ALA A 67 9.15 -13.02 19.80
C ALA A 67 8.12 -11.91 19.50
N ALA A 68 6.83 -12.23 19.56
CA ALA A 68 5.77 -11.25 19.35
C ALA A 68 5.82 -10.11 20.37
N ALA A 69 6.04 -10.42 21.66
CA ALA A 69 6.22 -9.41 22.70
C ALA A 69 7.44 -8.52 22.44
N PHE A 70 8.59 -9.13 22.09
CA PHE A 70 9.81 -8.38 21.77
C PHE A 70 9.60 -7.36 20.64
N TYR A 71 8.93 -7.76 19.55
CA TYR A 71 8.66 -6.83 18.45
C TYR A 71 7.71 -5.69 18.84
N ARG A 72 6.71 -5.95 19.69
CA ARG A 72 5.82 -4.91 20.21
C ARG A 72 6.56 -3.93 21.12
N GLU A 73 7.35 -4.43 22.07
CA GLU A 73 8.17 -3.60 22.95
C GLU A 73 9.14 -2.73 22.13
N ARG A 74 9.79 -3.31 21.12
CA ARG A 74 10.71 -2.57 20.25
C ARG A 74 10.03 -1.46 19.47
N ARG A 75 8.82 -1.71 18.95
CA ARG A 75 8.01 -0.71 18.26
C ARG A 75 7.63 0.42 19.22
N ASP A 76 7.16 0.06 20.42
CA ASP A 76 6.68 1.03 21.41
C ASP A 76 7.84 1.96 21.83
N GLU A 77 9.03 1.41 22.13
CA GLU A 77 10.25 2.18 22.40
C GLU A 77 10.63 3.11 21.24
N LEU A 78 10.49 2.63 19.99
CA LEU A 78 10.87 3.37 18.80
C LEU A 78 9.99 4.63 18.62
N VAL A 79 8.67 4.48 18.72
CA VAL A 79 7.73 5.59 18.49
C VAL A 79 7.59 6.50 19.71
N GLU A 80 7.83 5.99 20.92
CA GLU A 80 7.86 6.80 22.15
C GLU A 80 8.96 7.87 22.10
N ALA A 81 10.11 7.56 21.47
CA ALA A 81 11.18 8.53 21.25
C ALA A 81 10.76 9.76 20.42
N HIS A 82 9.63 9.65 19.71
CA HIS A 82 9.03 10.71 18.91
C HIS A 82 7.72 11.23 19.51
N GLU A 83 7.40 10.88 20.76
CA GLU A 83 6.16 11.26 21.45
C GLU A 83 4.90 10.70 20.76
N TYR A 84 4.97 9.46 20.26
CA TYR A 84 3.82 8.74 19.70
C TYR A 84 3.48 7.47 20.49
N VAL A 85 2.21 7.07 20.42
CA VAL A 85 1.67 5.85 21.03
C VAL A 85 0.99 5.00 19.94
N PRO A 86 1.41 3.73 19.75
CA PRO A 86 0.85 2.88 18.73
C PRO A 86 -0.46 2.22 19.19
N ARG A 87 -1.42 2.10 18.29
CA ARG A 87 -2.67 1.36 18.48
C ARG A 87 -3.00 0.53 17.25
N LEU A 88 -3.53 -0.67 17.47
CA LEU A 88 -4.07 -1.49 16.40
C LEU A 88 -5.59 -1.31 16.32
N ARG A 89 -6.08 -1.02 15.11
CA ARG A 89 -7.49 -1.08 14.74
C ARG A 89 -7.71 -2.40 14.01
N GLU A 90 -8.35 -3.35 14.69
CA GLU A 90 -8.55 -4.71 14.17
C GLU A 90 -9.60 -4.76 13.05
N GLU A 91 -10.48 -3.77 12.95
CA GLU A 91 -11.59 -3.73 11.98
C GLU A 91 -11.11 -3.69 10.52
N ASP A 92 -9.97 -3.06 10.28
CA ASP A 92 -9.37 -2.86 8.95
C ASP A 92 -7.84 -3.03 8.97
N ASP A 93 -7.33 -3.79 9.95
CA ASP A 93 -5.90 -4.09 10.10
C ASP A 93 -5.00 -2.85 10.02
N THR A 94 -5.34 -1.76 10.70
CA THR A 94 -4.56 -0.51 10.62
C THR A 94 -3.74 -0.30 11.89
N LEU A 95 -2.45 0.02 11.71
CA LEU A 95 -1.61 0.60 12.77
C LEU A 95 -1.82 2.11 12.78
N VAL A 96 -2.27 2.63 13.92
CA VAL A 96 -2.42 4.07 14.14
C VAL A 96 -1.38 4.54 15.14
N LEU A 97 -0.58 5.53 14.77
CA LEU A 97 0.35 6.22 15.66
C LEU A 97 -0.29 7.54 16.10
N TYR A 98 -0.70 7.61 17.36
CA TYR A 98 -1.27 8.83 17.95
C TYR A 98 -0.17 9.65 18.62
N PRO A 99 -0.17 10.99 18.49
CA PRO A 99 0.59 11.84 19.39
C PRO A 99 0.27 11.50 20.86
N ALA A 100 1.30 11.33 21.68
CA ALA A 100 1.18 10.89 23.06
C ALA A 100 0.33 11.85 23.91
N GLU A 101 0.34 13.14 23.58
CA GLU A 101 -0.48 14.16 24.23
C GLU A 101 -2.00 13.91 24.07
N TRP A 102 -2.42 13.23 23.00
CA TRP A 102 -3.83 12.85 22.79
C TRP A 102 -4.24 11.64 23.61
N MET A 103 -3.29 10.92 24.19
CA MET A 103 -3.56 9.68 24.92
C MET A 103 -3.62 9.94 26.43
N ASP A 104 -4.56 9.28 27.09
CA ASP A 104 -4.66 9.21 28.55
C ASP A 104 -5.15 7.81 28.92
N ASP A 105 -4.38 7.10 29.74
CA ASP A 105 -4.68 5.72 30.18
C ASP A 105 -5.09 4.79 29.01
N GLY A 106 -4.34 4.83 27.90
CA GLY A 106 -4.60 4.02 26.70
C GLY A 106 -5.82 4.44 25.88
N THR A 107 -6.46 5.56 26.23
CA THR A 107 -7.65 6.08 25.55
C THR A 107 -7.37 7.42 24.89
N VAL A 108 -7.83 7.57 23.64
CA VAL A 108 -7.74 8.84 22.89
C VAL A 108 -8.69 9.87 23.52
N GLN A 109 -8.16 11.06 23.81
CA GLN A 109 -8.89 12.19 24.38
C GLN A 109 -9.26 13.16 23.26
N LEU A 110 -10.49 13.06 22.77
CA LEU A 110 -10.96 13.85 21.62
C LEU A 110 -10.83 15.37 21.82
N ASP A 111 -11.01 15.85 23.05
CA ASP A 111 -10.87 17.28 23.39
C ASP A 111 -9.42 17.80 23.31
N ARG A 112 -8.42 16.91 23.19
CA ARG A 112 -7.00 17.24 22.99
C ARG A 112 -6.57 17.24 21.52
N ILE A 113 -7.47 16.84 20.61
CA ILE A 113 -7.18 16.78 19.17
C ILE A 113 -7.53 18.12 18.55
N GLU A 114 -6.50 18.90 18.24
CA GLU A 114 -6.67 20.18 17.51
C GLU A 114 -6.76 19.95 16.00
N THR A 115 -5.95 19.04 15.46
CA THR A 115 -5.94 18.61 14.05
C THR A 115 -5.69 17.10 14.01
N THR A 116 -6.44 16.38 13.19
CA THR A 116 -6.29 14.93 13.02
C THR A 116 -5.09 14.54 12.17
N ASP A 117 -4.53 15.45 11.37
CA ASP A 117 -3.50 15.18 10.37
C ASP A 117 -2.13 14.80 10.99
N ARG A 118 -1.97 14.98 12.30
CA ARG A 118 -0.77 14.59 13.06
C ARG A 118 -0.72 13.10 13.41
N ALA A 119 -1.84 12.39 13.37
CA ALA A 119 -1.86 10.94 13.52
C ALA A 119 -1.46 10.27 12.21
N VAL A 120 -0.72 9.17 12.32
CA VAL A 120 -0.33 8.36 11.16
C VAL A 120 -1.16 7.09 11.13
N GLU A 121 -1.87 6.84 10.03
CA GLU A 121 -2.56 5.58 9.78
C GLU A 121 -1.80 4.78 8.72
N VAL A 122 -1.38 3.57 9.08
CA VAL A 122 -0.68 2.65 8.18
C VAL A 122 -1.49 1.36 8.09
N SER A 123 -1.99 1.07 6.90
CA SER A 123 -2.70 -0.19 6.68
C SER A 123 -1.70 -1.35 6.71
N LEU A 124 -1.95 -2.33 7.57
CA LEU A 124 -1.14 -3.55 7.65
C LEU A 124 -1.58 -4.58 6.61
N SER A 125 -2.74 -4.36 5.99
CA SER A 125 -3.37 -5.19 4.97
C SER A 125 -3.47 -4.40 3.66
N GLY A 126 -3.00 -4.97 2.55
CA GLY A 126 -3.01 -4.30 1.25
C GLY A 126 -1.62 -3.94 0.71
N PRO A 127 -1.57 -3.35 -0.49
CA PRO A 127 -0.33 -2.98 -1.13
C PRO A 127 0.37 -1.89 -0.32
N GLY A 128 1.50 -2.20 0.33
CA GLY A 128 2.33 -1.23 1.04
C GLY A 128 2.97 -0.19 0.10
N ASP A 129 3.99 0.51 0.60
CA ASP A 129 4.80 1.54 -0.09
C ASP A 129 4.86 1.40 -1.63
N ALA A 130 4.54 2.48 -2.35
CA ALA A 130 4.49 2.50 -3.81
C ALA A 130 5.85 2.16 -4.45
N ASP A 131 6.96 2.56 -3.82
CA ASP A 131 8.30 2.21 -4.31
C ASP A 131 8.56 0.70 -4.14
N ARG A 132 7.98 0.10 -3.10
CA ARG A 132 8.00 -1.35 -2.90
C ARG A 132 7.08 -2.07 -3.87
N TYR A 133 5.95 -1.46 -4.24
CA TYR A 133 5.03 -2.02 -5.24
C TYR A 133 5.74 -2.27 -6.57
N GLU A 134 6.48 -1.28 -7.11
CA GLU A 134 7.15 -1.44 -8.41
C GLU A 134 8.19 -2.57 -8.40
N ALA A 135 9.02 -2.65 -7.35
CA ALA A 135 10.02 -3.70 -7.22
C ALA A 135 9.39 -5.10 -7.07
N ILE A 136 8.32 -5.21 -6.28
CA ILE A 136 7.61 -6.48 -6.08
C ILE A 136 6.86 -6.89 -7.34
N ALA A 137 6.19 -5.96 -8.02
CA ALA A 137 5.46 -6.23 -9.24
C ALA A 137 6.40 -6.73 -10.34
N ALA A 138 7.57 -6.08 -10.50
CA ALA A 138 8.58 -6.50 -11.46
C ALA A 138 9.13 -7.90 -11.15
N TYR A 139 9.38 -8.23 -9.88
CA TYR A 139 9.80 -9.57 -9.50
C TYR A 139 8.70 -10.62 -9.78
N ASN A 140 7.46 -10.35 -9.37
CA ASN A 140 6.34 -11.27 -9.58
C ASN A 140 6.07 -11.50 -11.07
N GLU A 141 6.20 -10.46 -11.91
CA GLU A 141 6.14 -10.57 -13.37
C GLU A 141 7.28 -11.44 -13.91
N ALA A 142 8.52 -11.23 -13.45
CA ALA A 142 9.66 -12.04 -13.86
C ALA A 142 9.50 -13.53 -13.50
N VAL A 143 8.90 -13.85 -12.35
CA VAL A 143 8.56 -15.23 -11.98
C VAL A 143 7.48 -15.80 -12.91
N ALA A 144 6.43 -15.04 -13.21
CA ALA A 144 5.39 -15.48 -14.15
C ALA A 144 5.95 -15.75 -15.55
N ASP A 145 6.83 -14.88 -16.04
CA ASP A 145 7.55 -15.05 -17.30
C ASP A 145 8.43 -16.32 -17.28
N ALA A 146 9.19 -16.53 -16.20
CA ALA A 146 10.01 -17.74 -16.04
C ALA A 146 9.18 -19.03 -16.02
N VAL A 147 7.99 -19.01 -15.40
CA VAL A 147 7.03 -20.13 -15.46
C VAL A 147 6.54 -20.34 -16.88
N ALA A 148 6.19 -19.27 -17.60
CA ALA A 148 5.74 -19.34 -18.99
C ALA A 148 6.81 -19.88 -19.95
N GLU A 149 8.09 -19.59 -19.69
CA GLU A 149 9.21 -20.16 -20.45
C GLU A 149 9.46 -21.65 -20.13
N ALA A 150 9.29 -22.04 -18.86
CA ALA A 150 9.63 -23.38 -18.38
C ALA A 150 8.49 -24.41 -18.48
N ARG A 151 7.24 -23.97 -18.55
CA ARG A 151 6.03 -24.80 -18.38
C ARG A 151 5.03 -24.56 -19.48
N ASP A 152 3.98 -25.38 -19.52
CA ASP A 152 2.88 -25.19 -20.45
C ASP A 152 1.95 -24.04 -20.03
N ALA A 153 1.04 -23.68 -20.93
CA ALA A 153 0.15 -22.54 -20.78
C ALA A 153 -0.72 -22.60 -19.53
N VAL A 154 -1.09 -23.78 -19.04
CA VAL A 154 -1.98 -23.90 -17.87
C VAL A 154 -1.30 -23.38 -16.60
N HIS A 155 -0.01 -23.71 -16.45
CA HIS A 155 0.81 -23.19 -15.36
C HIS A 155 1.14 -21.70 -15.56
N ALA A 156 1.42 -21.28 -16.81
CA ALA A 156 1.70 -19.89 -17.14
C ALA A 156 0.53 -18.95 -16.82
N ASP A 157 -0.68 -19.30 -17.27
CA ASP A 157 -1.90 -18.50 -17.03
C ASP A 157 -2.23 -18.41 -15.52
N THR A 158 -1.92 -19.48 -14.78
CA THR A 158 -2.06 -19.49 -13.31
C THR A 158 -1.02 -18.58 -12.65
N ALA A 159 0.22 -18.60 -13.13
CA ALA A 159 1.30 -17.77 -12.61
C ALA A 159 1.04 -16.28 -12.84
N GLU A 160 0.54 -15.89 -14.02
CA GLU A 160 0.15 -14.50 -14.32
C GLU A 160 -0.96 -14.03 -13.36
N SER A 161 -2.02 -14.84 -13.19
CA SER A 161 -3.11 -14.51 -12.28
C SER A 161 -2.64 -14.41 -10.82
N PHE A 162 -1.72 -15.29 -10.41
CA PHE A 162 -1.18 -15.30 -9.06
C PHE A 162 -0.23 -14.12 -8.81
N ALA A 163 0.62 -13.78 -9.77
CA ALA A 163 1.47 -12.60 -9.72
C ALA A 163 0.63 -11.32 -9.60
N ALA A 164 -0.44 -11.19 -10.41
CA ALA A 164 -1.36 -10.06 -10.33
C ALA A 164 -2.06 -9.97 -8.95
N PHE A 165 -2.45 -11.11 -8.37
CA PHE A 165 -3.01 -11.15 -7.02
C PHE A 165 -1.99 -10.70 -5.97
N MET A 166 -0.81 -11.30 -5.94
CA MET A 166 0.21 -11.04 -4.94
C MET A 166 0.74 -9.60 -5.00
N SER A 167 0.88 -9.04 -6.21
CA SER A 167 1.28 -7.65 -6.41
C SER A 167 0.17 -6.68 -5.98
N ASN A 168 -1.07 -6.89 -6.42
CA ASN A 168 -2.13 -5.89 -6.24
C ASN A 168 -2.84 -5.98 -4.88
N HIS A 169 -3.02 -7.18 -4.32
CA HIS A 169 -3.68 -7.35 -3.01
C HIS A 169 -2.70 -7.32 -1.85
N TYR A 170 -1.43 -7.71 -2.05
CA TYR A 170 -0.51 -7.93 -0.95
C TYR A 170 0.81 -7.17 -1.01
N VAL A 171 1.20 -6.60 -2.16
CA VAL A 171 2.58 -6.09 -2.42
C VAL A 171 3.61 -7.02 -1.81
N ARG A 172 3.46 -8.29 -2.17
CA ARG A 172 4.31 -9.35 -1.64
C ARG A 172 4.82 -10.22 -2.79
N ALA A 173 6.03 -10.72 -2.59
CA ALA A 173 6.66 -11.67 -3.48
C ALA A 173 5.81 -12.97 -3.55
N VAL A 174 5.70 -13.57 -4.73
CA VAL A 174 4.90 -14.80 -4.94
C VAL A 174 5.38 -15.98 -4.08
N ASP A 175 6.67 -16.06 -3.75
CA ASP A 175 7.28 -17.07 -2.89
C ASP A 175 7.13 -16.78 -1.39
N ASP A 176 6.70 -15.57 -1.00
CA ASP A 176 6.34 -15.21 0.39
C ASP A 176 4.85 -15.46 0.71
N ALA A 177 4.09 -16.04 -0.22
CA ALA A 177 2.65 -16.28 -0.06
C ALA A 177 2.36 -17.28 1.06
N THR A 178 1.55 -16.87 2.04
CA THR A 178 1.13 -17.73 3.15
C THR A 178 0.07 -18.75 2.71
N PRO A 179 -0.19 -19.80 3.51
CA PRO A 179 -1.27 -20.74 3.23
C PRO A 179 -2.65 -20.08 3.07
N ASP A 180 -2.97 -19.09 3.90
CA ASP A 180 -4.24 -18.36 3.86
C ASP A 180 -4.36 -17.51 2.59
N MET A 181 -3.28 -16.82 2.18
CA MET A 181 -3.25 -16.08 0.91
C MET A 181 -3.45 -17.01 -0.28
N ARG A 182 -2.84 -18.20 -0.26
CA ARG A 182 -3.04 -19.21 -1.32
C ARG A 182 -4.47 -19.73 -1.31
N GLU A 183 -5.10 -19.90 -0.15
CA GLU A 183 -6.51 -20.31 -0.06
C GLU A 183 -7.46 -19.23 -0.59
N GLU A 184 -7.25 -17.97 -0.22
CA GLU A 184 -8.00 -16.84 -0.76
C GLU A 184 -7.83 -16.76 -2.28
N PHE A 185 -6.60 -16.89 -2.79
CA PHE A 185 -6.37 -16.91 -4.24
C PHE A 185 -7.25 -17.95 -4.93
N ARG A 186 -7.25 -19.19 -4.42
CA ARG A 186 -7.96 -20.33 -5.01
C ARG A 186 -9.47 -20.19 -4.94
N THR A 187 -9.99 -19.73 -3.81
CA THR A 187 -11.44 -19.78 -3.52
C THR A 187 -12.15 -18.47 -3.83
N GLU A 188 -11.42 -17.35 -3.83
CA GLU A 188 -11.99 -16.01 -3.90
C GLU A 188 -11.50 -15.22 -5.11
N TYR A 189 -10.18 -15.06 -5.25
CA TYR A 189 -9.63 -14.16 -6.26
C TYR A 189 -9.70 -14.75 -7.66
N LEU A 190 -9.15 -15.95 -7.86
CA LEU A 190 -9.05 -16.58 -9.17
C LEU A 190 -10.43 -16.79 -9.82
N PRO A 191 -11.48 -17.28 -9.13
CA PRO A 191 -12.80 -17.44 -9.72
C PRO A 191 -13.48 -16.12 -10.13
N ARG A 192 -13.16 -15.01 -9.45
CA ARG A 192 -13.76 -13.70 -9.69
C ARG A 192 -13.02 -12.87 -10.73
N ASN A 193 -11.71 -13.02 -10.82
CA ASN A 193 -10.83 -12.14 -11.61
C ASN A 193 -10.13 -12.85 -12.76
N GLY A 194 -9.67 -14.08 -12.55
CA GLY A 194 -8.85 -14.81 -13.54
C GLY A 194 -9.66 -15.66 -14.52
N TRP A 195 -10.94 -15.92 -14.25
CA TRP A 195 -11.83 -16.73 -15.11
C TRP A 195 -11.19 -18.06 -15.56
N PRO A 196 -10.74 -18.90 -14.62
CA PRO A 196 -9.87 -20.03 -14.93
C PRO A 196 -10.58 -21.08 -15.78
N SER A 197 -9.81 -21.78 -16.61
CA SER A 197 -10.29 -22.99 -17.30
C SER A 197 -10.44 -24.18 -16.33
N ASP A 198 -11.22 -25.18 -16.72
CA ASP A 198 -11.34 -26.43 -15.95
C ASP A 198 -9.98 -27.12 -15.79
N ASP A 199 -9.13 -27.06 -16.84
CA ASP A 199 -7.78 -27.61 -16.81
C ASP A 199 -6.89 -26.86 -15.80
N GLN A 200 -6.97 -25.52 -15.75
CA GLN A 200 -6.28 -24.73 -14.72
C GLN A 200 -6.73 -25.10 -13.31
N LEU A 201 -8.04 -25.22 -13.08
CA LEU A 201 -8.57 -25.60 -11.77
C LEU A 201 -8.10 -27.00 -11.34
N ALA A 202 -7.98 -27.94 -12.28
CA ALA A 202 -7.55 -29.30 -12.01
C ALA A 202 -6.08 -29.40 -11.54
N VAL A 203 -5.21 -28.48 -11.98
CA VAL A 203 -3.78 -28.46 -11.64
C VAL A 203 -3.38 -27.23 -10.81
N LEU A 204 -4.34 -26.55 -10.18
CA LEU A 204 -4.10 -25.28 -9.51
C LEU A 204 -3.09 -25.40 -8.35
N GLU A 205 -3.22 -26.41 -7.51
CA GLU A 205 -2.30 -26.64 -6.38
C GLU A 205 -0.89 -27.02 -6.86
N GLU A 206 -0.81 -27.81 -7.94
CA GLU A 206 0.45 -28.13 -8.60
C GLU A 206 1.10 -26.86 -9.18
N SER A 207 0.30 -26.01 -9.84
CA SER A 207 0.76 -24.74 -10.41
C SER A 207 1.35 -23.81 -9.34
N LEU A 208 0.70 -23.70 -8.18
CA LEU A 208 1.22 -22.91 -7.05
C LEU A 208 2.57 -23.46 -6.55
N SER A 209 2.73 -24.78 -6.53
CA SER A 209 4.00 -25.42 -6.15
C SER A 209 5.09 -25.21 -7.21
N VAL A 210 4.72 -25.21 -8.49
CA VAL A 210 5.61 -24.93 -9.61
C VAL A 210 6.09 -23.47 -9.59
N ILE A 211 5.20 -22.52 -9.29
CA ILE A 211 5.56 -21.10 -9.16
C ILE A 211 6.59 -20.92 -8.05
N GLU A 212 6.37 -21.50 -6.87
CA GLU A 212 7.33 -21.47 -5.76
C GLU A 212 8.68 -22.08 -6.14
N SER A 213 8.67 -23.20 -6.87
CA SER A 213 9.90 -23.82 -7.35
C SER A 213 10.65 -22.97 -8.37
N VAL A 214 9.96 -22.27 -9.26
CA VAL A 214 10.59 -21.42 -10.29
C VAL A 214 11.10 -20.11 -9.66
N ALA A 215 10.35 -19.55 -8.71
CA ALA A 215 10.76 -18.35 -7.97
C ALA A 215 12.14 -18.51 -7.31
N ALA A 216 12.46 -19.72 -6.81
CA ALA A 216 13.76 -20.02 -6.22
C ALA A 216 14.96 -19.87 -7.19
N ASP A 217 14.72 -19.88 -8.51
CA ASP A 217 15.74 -19.69 -9.55
C ASP A 217 15.75 -18.26 -10.13
N VAL A 218 14.82 -17.39 -9.71
CA VAL A 218 14.74 -15.98 -10.13
C VAL A 218 15.38 -15.11 -9.05
N ASP A 219 16.22 -14.16 -9.46
CA ASP A 219 16.82 -13.21 -8.52
C ASP A 219 15.72 -12.37 -7.84
N GLY A 220 15.55 -12.59 -6.53
CA GLY A 220 14.56 -11.89 -5.72
C GLY A 220 14.78 -10.38 -5.65
N PRO A 221 13.74 -9.60 -5.29
CA PRO A 221 13.93 -8.19 -5.00
C PRO A 221 14.96 -8.05 -3.88
N ALA A 222 15.86 -7.07 -4.00
CA ALA A 222 16.87 -6.84 -2.98
C ALA A 222 16.18 -6.78 -1.61
N PRO A 223 16.66 -7.52 -0.59
CA PRO A 223 16.13 -7.34 0.75
C PRO A 223 16.27 -5.86 1.08
N SER A 224 15.20 -5.26 1.62
CA SER A 224 15.26 -3.92 2.20
C SER A 224 16.58 -3.80 2.99
N GLU A 225 17.35 -2.72 2.77
CA GLU A 225 18.75 -2.54 3.22
C GLU A 225 18.95 -2.60 4.75
N ALA A 226 17.99 -3.07 5.53
CA ALA A 226 18.10 -3.33 6.96
C ALA A 226 18.77 -4.68 7.32
N SER A 227 19.01 -5.59 6.37
CA SER A 227 19.53 -6.93 6.69
C SER A 227 21.06 -7.03 6.87
N ASP A 228 21.83 -5.96 6.61
CA ASP A 228 23.30 -5.99 6.68
C ASP A 228 23.88 -5.15 7.83
N ARG A 229 23.30 -5.27 9.03
CA ARG A 229 24.04 -4.92 10.24
C ARG A 229 24.64 -6.19 10.83
N PRO A 230 25.98 -6.35 10.81
CA PRO A 230 26.61 -7.53 11.40
C PRO A 230 26.29 -7.56 12.89
N SER A 231 25.70 -8.67 13.37
CA SER A 231 25.55 -8.95 14.79
C SER A 231 26.92 -8.84 15.45
N SER A 232 27.17 -7.72 16.11
CA SER A 232 28.38 -7.52 16.89
C SER A 232 28.25 -8.34 18.17
N ARG A 233 29.21 -9.24 18.35
CA ARG A 233 29.44 -10.12 19.49
C ARG A 233 29.52 -9.39 20.83
#